data_AF-A0A645A1S9-F1
#
_entry.id   AF-A0A645A1S9-F1
#
_cell.length_a   1.000
_cell.length_b   1.000
_cell.length_c   1.000
_cell.angle_alpha   90.00
_cell.angle_beta   90.00
_cell.angle_gamma   90.00
#
_symmetry.space_group_name_H-M   'P 1'
#
loop_
_entity.id
_entity.type
_entity.pdbx_description
1 polymer ?
#
loop_
_entity_poly.entity_id
_entity_poly.type
_entity_poly.pdbx_seq_one_letter_code
_entity_poly.pdbx_strand_id
1 'polypeptide(L)' 'MAYLSKLQVIERGSSNRQFYMICPAPLAAALEMEKGEQLEWVIKDRNTFEIRRVEHQSKAKGVRS' A
#
# COMPACT_ATOMS: atom_id res chain seq x y z
N MET A 1 -16.34 7.12 -0.46
CA MET A 1 -16.62 5.72 -0.06
C MET A 1 -15.47 5.25 0.83
N ALA A 2 -15.75 4.46 1.87
CA ALA A 2 -14.73 3.91 2.76
C ALA A 2 -14.93 2.39 2.84
N TYR A 3 -13.82 1.64 2.88
CA TYR A 3 -13.83 0.19 3.02
C TYR A 3 -13.05 -0.17 4.27
N LEU A 4 -13.62 -1.06 5.09
CA LEU A 4 -12.97 -1.54 6.30
C LEU A 4 -12.14 -2.78 5.99
N SER A 5 -10.90 -2.79 6.48
CA SER A 5 -10.03 -3.96 6.46
C SER A 5 -9.62 -4.30 7.89
N LYS A 6 -9.55 -5.59 8.18
CA LYS A 6 -9.05 -6.07 9.47
C LYS A 6 -7.54 -6.23 9.40
N LEU A 7 -6.84 -5.67 10.38
CA LEU A 7 -5.43 -5.96 10.60
C LEU A 7 -5.29 -7.38 11.14
N GLN A 8 -4.51 -8.19 10.46
CA GLN A 8 -4.15 -9.53 10.91
C GLN A 8 -2.69 -9.53 11.36
N VAL A 9 -2.40 -10.23 12.44
CA VAL A 9 -1.04 -10.41 12.93
C VAL A 9 -0.77 -11.91 12.94
N ILE A 10 0.26 -12.31 12.19
CA ILE A 10 0.75 -13.68 12.20
C ILE A 10 2.06 -13.69 12.98
N GLU A 11 2.05 -14.39 14.11
CA GLU A 11 3.24 -14.60 14.92
C GLU A 11 3.93 -15.89 14.46
N ARG A 12 5.22 -15.79 14.12
CA ARG A 12 6.05 -16.93 13.74
C ARG A 12 7.21 -17.05 14.72
N GLY A 13 7.12 -18.03 15.61
CA GLY A 13 8.09 -18.19 16.68
C GLY A 13 8.02 -17.04 17.70
N SER A 14 9.10 -16.84 18.46
CA SER A 14 9.12 -15.92 19.59
C SER A 14 9.34 -14.45 19.23
N SER A 15 9.83 -14.14 18.02
CA SER A 15 10.30 -12.79 17.67
C SER A 15 9.77 -12.23 16.35
N ASN A 16 9.17 -13.05 15.49
CA ASN A 16 8.72 -12.58 14.18
C ASN A 16 7.21 -12.33 14.18
N ARG A 17 6.82 -11.07 13.96
CA ARG A 17 5.42 -10.67 13.79
C ARG A 17 5.24 -10.07 12.41
N GLN A 18 4.33 -10.65 11.65
CA GLN A 18 3.96 -10.17 10.33
C GLN A 18 2.56 -9.57 10.39
N PHE A 19 2.46 -8.30 10.02
CA PHE A 19 1.21 -7.57 9.98
C PHE A 19 0.67 -7.59 8.55
N TYR A 20 -0.58 -8.02 8.40
CA TYR A 20 -1.25 -8.12 7.12
C TYR A 20 -2.49 -7.24 7.10
N MET A 21 -2.63 -6.48 6.03
CA MET A 21 -3.85 -5.77 5.69
C MET A 21 -4.35 -6.29 4.36
N ILE A 22 -5.60 -6.75 4.32
CA ILE A 22 -6.22 -7.25 3.10
C ILE A 22 -6.83 -6.07 2.35
N CYS A 23 -6.55 -5.96 1.05
CA CYS A 23 -7.26 -5.04 0.17
C CYS A 23 -8.67 -5.62 -0.12
N PRO A 24 -9.76 -4.93 0.23
CA PRO A 24 -11.11 -5.41 -0.05
C PRO A 24 -11.36 -5.52 -1.56
N ALA A 25 -11.98 -6.61 -2.02
CA ALA A 25 -12.23 -6.85 -3.44
C ALA A 25 -12.97 -5.68 -4.15
N PRO A 26 -13.97 -5.02 -3.55
CA PRO A 26 -14.60 -3.86 -4.18
C PRO A 26 -13.67 -2.65 -4.34
N LEU A 27 -12.74 -2.44 -3.39
CA LEU A 27 -11.73 -1.39 -3.49
C LEU A 27 -10.74 -1.69 -4.61
N ALA A 28 -10.26 -2.94 -4.69
CA ALA A 28 -9.38 -3.39 -5.75
C ALA A 28 -10.02 -3.24 -7.13
N ALA A 29 -11.30 -3.59 -7.27
CA ALA A 29 -12.04 -3.41 -8.51
C ALA A 29 -12.23 -1.93 -8.87
N ALA A 30 -12.65 -1.10 -7.90
CA ALA A 30 -12.88 0.33 -8.13
C ALA A 30 -11.61 1.11 -8.51
N LEU A 31 -10.45 0.65 -8.04
CA LEU A 31 -9.16 1.22 -8.38
C LEU A 31 -8.53 0.58 -9.61
N GLU A 32 -9.09 -0.49 -10.17
CA GLU A 32 -8.49 -1.29 -11.26
C GLU A 32 -7.09 -1.79 -10.86
N MET A 33 -7.00 -2.42 -9.70
CA MET A 33 -5.74 -2.94 -9.16
C MET A 33 -5.29 -4.20 -9.88
N GLU A 34 -3.99 -4.32 -10.13
CA GLU A 34 -3.39 -5.44 -10.84
C GLU A 34 -2.45 -6.24 -9.95
N LYS A 35 -2.39 -7.56 -10.21
CA LYS A 35 -1.49 -8.46 -9.48
C LYS A 35 -0.04 -8.03 -9.69
N GLY A 36 0.65 -7.70 -8.60
CA GLY A 36 2.06 -7.36 -8.61
C GLY A 36 2.35 -5.87 -8.79
N GLU A 37 1.33 -5.01 -8.80
CA GLU A 37 1.55 -3.56 -8.78
C GLU A 37 2.28 -3.13 -7.49
N GLN A 38 3.09 -2.09 -7.60
CA GLN A 38 3.78 -1.51 -6.45
C GLN A 38 2.98 -0.34 -5.88
N LEU A 39 2.79 -0.38 -4.56
CA LEU A 39 2.11 0.66 -3.82
C LEU A 39 3.03 1.19 -2.72
N GLU A 40 2.99 2.49 -2.52
CA GLU A 40 3.69 3.17 -1.44
C GLU A 40 2.75 3.43 -0.27
N TRP A 41 3.22 3.20 0.95
CA TRP A 41 2.53 3.55 2.17
C TRP A 41 3.12 4.85 2.72
N VAL A 42 2.29 5.89 2.83
CA VAL A 42 2.69 7.20 3.33
C VAL A 42 2.03 7.45 4.67
N ILE A 43 2.83 7.58 5.73
CA ILE A 43 2.35 7.94 7.06
C ILE A 43 2.07 9.45 7.06
N LYS A 44 0.86 9.84 7.45
CA LYS A 44 0.48 11.25 7.65
C LYS A 44 0.56 11.62 9.13
N ASP A 45 -0.02 10.77 9.97
CA ASP A 45 -0.02 10.92 11.42
C ASP A 45 -0.26 9.56 12.10
N ARG A 46 -0.49 9.56 13.41
CA ARG A 46 -0.70 8.33 14.22
C ARG A 46 -1.94 7.53 13.81
N ASN A 47 -2.97 8.19 13.30
CA ASN A 47 -4.27 7.61 12.96
C ASN A 47 -4.50 7.50 11.45
N THR A 48 -3.67 8.18 10.65
CA THR A 48 -3.87 8.32 9.20
C THR A 48 -2.63 7.91 8.43
N PHE A 49 -2.81 6.98 7.51
CA PHE A 49 -1.86 6.69 6.45
C PHE A 49 -2.60 6.63 5.11
N GLU A 50 -1.86 6.83 4.03
CA GLU A 50 -2.35 6.73 2.66
C GLU A 50 -1.60 5.63 1.91
N ILE A 51 -2.29 4.98 0.98
CA ILE A 51 -1.67 4.07 0.02
C ILE A 51 -1.71 4.77 -1.34
N ARG A 52 -0.57 4.88 -2.00
CA ARG A 52 -0.42 5.58 -3.28
C ARG A 52 0.14 4.64 -4.32
N ARG A 53 -0.29 4.80 -5.57
CA ARG A 53 0.40 4.15 -6.69
C ARG A 53 1.77 4.76 -6.84
N VAL A 54 2.77 3.91 -6.97
CA VAL A 54 4.07 4.36 -7.45
C VAL A 54 3.89 4.56 -8.95
N GLU A 55 3.58 5.79 -9.37
CA GLU A 55 3.77 6.13 -10.78
C GLU A 55 5.23 5.82 -11.09
N HIS A 56 5.45 4.97 -12.07
CA HIS A 56 6.78 4.72 -12.58
C HIS A 56 7.26 6.07 -13.11
N GLN A 57 7.99 6.81 -12.28
CA GLN A 57 8.69 8.03 -12.64
C GLN A 57 9.59 7.62 -13.80
N SER A 58 9.07 7.80 -15.01
CA SER A 58 9.82 7.73 -16.25
C SER A 58 10.82 8.87 -16.16
N LYS A 59 11.97 8.59 -15.55
CA LYS A 59 13.14 9.46 -15.31
C LYS A 59 12.97 10.87 -15.91
N ALA A 60 12.19 11.73 -15.26
CA ALA A 60 12.21 13.16 -15.54
C ALA A 60 13.36 13.79 -14.74
N LYS A 61 14.59 13.32 -15.00
CA LYS A 61 15.79 14.11 -14.68
C LYS A 61 16.25 14.74 -15.97
N GLY A 62 15.73 15.94 -16.20
CA GLY A 62 16.38 16.90 -17.08
C GLY A 62 17.84 17.04 -16.65
N VAL A 63 18.74 16.68 -17.55
CA VAL A 63 20.11 17.20 -17.51
C VAL A 63 20.03 18.56 -18.17
N ARG A 64 20.03 19.61 -17.34
CA ARG A 64 20.57 20.91 -17.76
C ARG A 64 22.09 20.71 -17.88
N SER A 65 22.61 20.94 -19.08
CA SER A 65 23.99 21.36 -19.36
C SER A 65 23.95 22.28 -20.55
#